data_AF-A0A6M3M5X4-F1
#
_entry.id   AF-A0A6M3M5X4-F1
#
_cell.length_a   1.000
_cell.length_b   1.000
_cell.length_c   1.000
_cell.angle_alpha   90.00
_cell.angle_beta   90.00
_cell.angle_gamma   90.00
#
_symmetry.space_group_name_H-M   'P 1'
#
loop_
_entity.id
_entity.type
_entity.pdbx_description
1 polymer ?
#
loop_
_entity_poly.entity_id
_entity_poly.type
_entity_poly.pdbx_seq_one_letter_code
_entity_poly.pdbx_strand_id
1 'polypeptide(L)'
;MSSDKMREEFENSPRFKGMDFARAPGHPDYYESPYANGAWDGWKASRESLVIELPEPYAVVGDYAACGGGRSVWDVEYAAKITDRMCEKIAVYDRACLEAAGVKVAQ
;
A
#
# COMPACT_ATOMS: atom_id res chain seq x y z
N MET A 1 -5.44 -7.67 11.99
CA MET A 1 -6.44 -8.74 11.75
C MET A 1 -6.04 -9.94 12.59
N SER A 2 -6.97 -10.63 13.25
CA SER A 2 -6.62 -11.91 13.92
C SER A 2 -6.06 -12.88 12.88
N SER A 3 -5.01 -13.64 13.23
CA SER A 3 -4.40 -14.69 12.41
C SER A 3 -5.45 -15.56 11.72
N ASP A 4 -6.52 -15.90 12.45
CA ASP A 4 -7.56 -16.81 12.00
C ASP A 4 -8.40 -16.24 10.86
N LYS A 5 -8.65 -14.92 10.86
CA LYS A 5 -9.41 -14.27 9.78
C LYS A 5 -8.60 -14.21 8.48
N MET A 6 -7.29 -13.92 8.57
CA MET A 6 -6.42 -13.90 7.39
C MET A 6 -6.29 -15.28 6.76
N ARG A 7 -6.30 -16.31 7.59
CA ARG A 7 -6.22 -17.72 7.23
C ARG A 7 -7.51 -18.22 6.59
N GLU A 8 -8.66 -17.84 7.14
CA GLU A 8 -9.97 -18.10 6.53
C GLU A 8 -10.09 -17.46 5.13
N GLU A 9 -9.61 -16.23 4.96
CA GLU A 9 -9.60 -15.56 3.64
C GLU A 9 -8.67 -16.26 2.63
N PHE A 10 -7.55 -16.82 3.10
CA PHE A 10 -6.65 -17.61 2.27
C PHE A 10 -7.32 -18.89 1.76
N GLU A 11 -7.95 -19.65 2.65
CA GLU A 11 -8.57 -20.94 2.35
C GLU A 11 -9.79 -20.81 1.44
N ASN A 12 -10.54 -19.71 1.58
CA ASN A 12 -11.70 -19.42 0.73
C ASN A 12 -11.34 -18.67 -0.57
N SER A 13 -10.06 -18.38 -0.80
CA SER A 13 -9.63 -17.63 -1.98
C SER A 13 -9.81 -18.46 -3.26
N PRO A 14 -10.46 -17.91 -4.31
CA PRO A 14 -10.60 -18.62 -5.59
C PRO A 14 -9.25 -18.87 -6.29
N ARG A 15 -8.17 -18.19 -5.86
CA ARG A 15 -6.81 -18.37 -6.39
C ARG A 15 -6.20 -19.73 -6.04
N PHE A 16 -6.66 -20.36 -4.96
CA PHE A 16 -6.15 -21.63 -4.46
C PHE A 16 -7.19 -22.75 -4.56
N LYS A 17 -8.15 -22.62 -5.48
CA LYS A 17 -9.22 -23.59 -5.68
C LYS A 17 -8.66 -24.99 -5.95
N GLY A 18 -9.13 -25.98 -5.19
CA GLY A 18 -8.70 -27.38 -5.32
C GLY A 18 -7.41 -27.71 -4.54
N MET A 19 -6.86 -26.76 -3.79
CA MET A 19 -5.79 -27.03 -2.83
C MET A 19 -6.35 -27.74 -1.60
N ASP A 20 -5.58 -28.68 -1.06
CA ASP A 20 -5.87 -29.33 0.21
C ASP A 20 -5.38 -28.47 1.39
N PHE A 21 -6.31 -28.09 2.25
CA PHE A 21 -6.08 -27.28 3.44
C PHE A 21 -6.15 -28.10 4.74
N ALA A 22 -6.00 -29.42 4.67
CA ALA A 22 -5.88 -30.28 5.85
C ALA A 22 -4.75 -29.80 6.79
N ARG A 23 -5.07 -29.75 8.09
CA ARG A 23 -4.15 -29.30 9.14
C ARG A 23 -3.26 -30.43 9.61
N ALA A 24 -1.99 -30.11 9.83
CA ALA A 24 -1.04 -31.09 10.37
C ALA A 24 -1.46 -31.54 11.78
N PRO A 25 -1.52 -32.86 12.04
CA PRO A 25 -1.83 -33.38 13.37
C PRO A 25 -0.82 -32.86 14.41
N GLY A 26 -1.32 -32.25 15.48
CA GLY A 26 -0.47 -31.68 16.55
C GLY A 26 0.18 -30.33 16.21
N HIS A 27 0.00 -29.81 15.00
CA HIS A 27 0.58 -28.55 14.52
C HIS A 27 -0.45 -27.72 13.73
N PRO A 28 -1.49 -27.18 14.39
CA PRO A 28 -2.62 -26.53 13.72
C PRO A 28 -2.25 -25.30 12.87
N ASP A 29 -1.11 -24.67 13.17
CA ASP A 29 -0.59 -23.54 12.39
C ASP A 29 -0.10 -23.92 10.99
N TYR A 30 0.13 -25.22 10.75
CA TYR A 30 0.67 -25.76 9.51
C TYR A 30 -0.35 -26.62 8.79
N TYR A 31 -0.24 -26.65 7.48
CA TYR A 31 -0.94 -27.60 6.62
C TYR A 31 -0.14 -28.90 6.49
N GLU A 32 -0.83 -30.01 6.23
CA GLU A 32 -0.16 -31.27 5.89
C GLU A 32 0.60 -31.17 4.57
N SER A 33 0.03 -30.43 3.60
CA SER A 33 0.63 -30.20 2.30
C SER A 33 1.73 -29.12 2.37
N PRO A 34 2.98 -29.44 1.97
CA PRO A 34 4.03 -28.42 1.83
C PRO A 34 3.67 -27.31 0.83
N TYR A 35 2.88 -27.63 -0.20
CA TYR A 35 2.41 -26.64 -1.18
C TYR A 35 1.46 -25.62 -0.55
N ALA A 36 0.55 -26.07 0.34
CA ALA A 36 -0.35 -25.18 1.05
C ALA A 36 0.39 -24.28 2.04
N ASN A 37 1.43 -24.79 2.70
CA ASN A 37 2.31 -23.97 3.55
C ASN A 37 3.04 -22.88 2.75
N GLY A 38 3.62 -23.21 1.58
CA GLY A 38 4.27 -22.22 0.73
C GLY A 38 3.31 -21.15 0.19
N ALA A 39 2.11 -21.56 -0.23
CA ALA A 39 1.07 -20.64 -0.66
C ALA A 39 0.58 -19.72 0.48
N TRP A 40 0.49 -20.26 1.70
CA TRP A 40 0.15 -19.51 2.90
C TRP A 40 1.23 -18.47 3.24
N ASP A 41 2.50 -18.83 3.15
CA ASP A 41 3.61 -17.90 3.36
C ASP A 41 3.60 -16.75 2.33
N GLY A 42 3.40 -17.07 1.05
CA GLY A 42 3.24 -16.06 0.01
C GLY A 42 2.00 -15.18 0.21
N TRP A 43 0.89 -15.75 0.67
CA TRP A 43 -0.33 -15.01 0.98
C TRP A 43 -0.13 -14.03 2.14
N LYS A 44 0.51 -14.47 3.23
CA LYS A 44 0.89 -13.60 4.35
C LYS A 44 1.76 -12.45 3.86
N ALA A 45 2.85 -12.76 3.15
CA ALA A 45 3.78 -11.75 2.61
C ALA A 45 3.08 -10.75 1.68
N SER A 46 2.12 -11.20 0.86
CA SER A 46 1.35 -10.32 -0.03
C SER A 46 0.42 -9.34 0.69
N ARG A 47 0.05 -9.66 1.94
CA ARG A 47 -0.90 -8.92 2.76
C ARG A 47 -0.27 -8.22 3.95
N GLU A 48 1.04 -8.38 4.13
CA GLU A 48 1.84 -7.41 4.86
C GLU A 48 1.76 -6.10 4.08
N SER A 49 0.84 -5.23 4.50
CA SER A 49 0.74 -3.89 3.95
C SER A 49 2.04 -3.16 4.27
N LEU A 50 2.84 -2.89 3.23
CA LEU A 50 3.94 -1.95 3.37
C LEU A 50 3.31 -0.57 3.58
N VAL A 51 3.33 -0.10 4.82
CA VAL A 51 3.03 1.30 5.13
C VAL A 51 4.34 2.05 5.04
N ILE A 52 4.45 2.94 4.06
CA ILE A 52 5.55 3.91 3.97
C ILE A 52 5.06 5.24 4.51
N GLU A 53 5.79 5.77 5.50
CA GLU A 53 5.61 7.15 5.92
C GLU A 53 6.39 8.03 4.94
N LEU A 54 5.66 8.84 4.17
CA LEU A 54 6.28 9.83 3.30
C LEU A 54 6.78 11.01 4.13
N PRO A 55 7.91 11.62 3.76
CA PRO A 55 8.39 12.85 4.40
C PRO A 55 7.42 14.00 4.13
N GLU A 56 7.63 15.14 4.79
CA GLU A 56 6.90 16.35 4.41
C GLU A 56 7.27 16.75 2.96
N PRO A 57 6.29 17.07 2.09
CA PRO A 57 6.61 17.51 0.74
C PRO A 57 7.36 18.83 0.77
N TYR A 58 8.29 19.05 -0.16
CA TYR A 58 9.00 20.33 -0.24
C TYR A 58 8.18 21.41 -0.96
N ALA A 59 7.20 20.99 -1.78
CA ALA A 59 6.29 21.87 -2.50
C ALA A 59 4.97 21.17 -2.82
N VAL A 60 3.99 21.95 -3.26
CA VAL A 60 2.69 21.46 -3.71
C VAL A 60 2.38 22.10 -5.07
N VAL A 61 1.97 21.28 -6.03
CA VAL A 61 1.38 21.78 -7.28
C VAL A 61 -0.13 21.93 -7.06
N GLY A 62 -0.62 23.16 -7.18
CA GLY A 62 -2.03 23.43 -7.34
C GLY A 62 -2.43 23.34 -8.81
N ASP A 63 -3.35 22.43 -9.12
CA ASP A 63 -3.90 22.24 -10.47
C ASP A 63 -5.37 22.70 -10.51
N TYR A 64 -5.66 23.68 -11.37
CA TYR A 64 -6.99 24.23 -11.60
C TYR A 64 -7.55 23.83 -12.98
N ALA A 65 -7.04 22.78 -13.60
CA ALA A 65 -7.48 22.32 -14.92
C ALA A 65 -9.00 22.11 -15.00
N ALA A 66 -9.64 21.66 -13.91
CA ALA A 66 -11.08 21.42 -13.85
C ALA A 66 -11.94 22.69 -14.09
N CYS A 67 -11.40 23.89 -13.86
CA CYS A 67 -12.09 25.16 -14.10
C CYS A 67 -11.44 26.00 -15.21
N GLY A 68 -10.62 25.40 -16.07
CA GLY A 68 -9.91 26.09 -17.15
C GLY A 68 -8.73 26.94 -16.68
N GLY A 69 -8.30 26.77 -15.42
CA GLY A 69 -7.09 27.39 -14.88
C GLY A 69 -5.81 26.64 -15.28
N GLY A 70 -4.67 27.18 -14.83
CA GLY A 70 -3.36 26.57 -15.02
C GLY A 70 -2.85 25.83 -13.79
N ARG A 71 -1.56 25.48 -13.84
CA ARG A 71 -0.81 24.91 -12.70
C ARG A 71 0.03 25.98 -12.03
N SER A 72 0.14 25.91 -10.72
CA SER A 72 1.02 26.77 -9.92
C SER A 72 1.76 25.94 -8.88
N VAL A 73 2.99 26.33 -8.56
CA VAL A 73 3.82 25.69 -7.54
C VAL A 73 3.81 26.56 -6.29
N TRP A 74 3.54 25.94 -5.14
CA TRP A 74 3.44 26.61 -3.85
C TRP A 74 4.32 25.91 -2.82
N ASP A 75 4.75 26.66 -1.81
CA ASP A 75 5.23 26.04 -0.57
C ASP A 75 4.05 25.39 0.19
N VAL A 76 4.38 24.53 1.15
CA VAL A 76 3.40 23.76 1.93
C VAL A 76 2.48 24.67 2.75
N GLU A 77 3.03 25.75 3.32
CA GLU A 77 2.28 26.68 4.16
C GLU A 77 1.22 27.45 3.37
N TYR A 78 1.57 27.90 2.17
CA TYR A 78 0.67 28.59 1.25
C TYR A 78 -0.38 27.61 0.73
N ALA A 79 0.02 26.40 0.33
CA ALA A 79 -0.90 25.38 -0.12
C ALA A 79 -1.94 25.01 0.95
N ALA A 80 -1.57 25.00 2.23
CA ALA A 80 -2.50 24.75 3.35
C ALA A 80 -3.61 25.80 3.46
N LYS A 81 -3.35 27.05 3.03
CA LYS A 81 -4.32 28.15 3.06
C LYS A 81 -5.30 28.12 1.90
N ILE A 82 -5.01 27.38 0.82
CA ILE A 82 -5.91 27.26 -0.33
C ILE A 82 -7.06 26.31 0.02
N THR A 83 -8.27 26.82 0.15
CA THR A 83 -9.46 26.01 0.47
C THR A 83 -10.39 25.78 -0.72
N ASP A 84 -9.96 26.18 -1.92
CA ASP A 84 -10.75 26.02 -3.13
C ASP A 84 -10.92 24.53 -3.46
N ARG A 85 -12.17 24.09 -3.58
CA ARG A 85 -12.53 22.70 -3.88
C ARG A 85 -12.25 22.31 -5.33
N MET A 86 -12.10 23.30 -6.21
CA MET A 86 -11.75 23.09 -7.61
C MET A 86 -10.24 22.92 -7.83
N CYS A 87 -9.43 23.15 -6.79
CA CYS A 87 -7.99 22.97 -6.83
C CYS A 87 -7.61 21.54 -6.41
N GLU A 88 -7.02 20.79 -7.33
CA GLU A 88 -6.32 19.55 -6.98
C GLU A 88 -4.91 19.90 -6.46
N LYS A 89 -4.54 19.34 -5.30
CA LYS A 89 -3.23 19.55 -4.69
C LYS A 89 -2.39 18.29 -4.81
N ILE A 90 -1.27 18.42 -5.51
CA ILE A 90 -0.34 17.32 -5.74
C ILE A 90 0.93 17.60 -4.95
N ALA A 91 1.22 16.76 -3.97
CA ALA A 91 2.44 16.86 -3.17
C ALA A 91 3.68 16.54 -4.02
N VAL A 92 4.74 17.33 -3.86
CA VAL A 92 6.00 17.15 -4.57
C VAL A 92 7.09 16.80 -3.57
N TYR A 93 7.81 15.72 -3.88
CA TYR A 93 8.91 15.20 -3.08
C TYR A 93 10.17 15.16 -3.95
N ASP A 94 11.32 15.42 -3.34
CA ASP A 94 12.59 15.14 -3.99
C ASP A 94 12.96 13.67 -3.84
N ARG A 95 13.74 13.18 -4.80
CA ARG A 95 14.16 11.77 -4.83
C ARG A 95 14.94 11.36 -3.58
N ALA A 96 15.80 12.24 -3.07
CA ALA A 96 16.65 11.91 -1.92
C ALA A 96 15.82 11.70 -0.65
N CYS A 97 14.79 12.52 -0.43
CA CYS A 97 13.86 12.36 0.68
C CYS A 97 13.01 11.08 0.56
N LEU A 98 12.58 10.71 -0.64
CA LEU A 98 11.87 9.44 -0.86
C LEU A 98 12.78 8.23 -0.61
N GLU A 99 14.01 8.26 -1.10
CA GLU A 99 14.99 7.19 -0.88
C GLU A 99 15.38 7.07 0.60
N ALA A 100 15.50 8.19 1.33
CA ALA A 100 15.71 8.21 2.77
C ALA A 100 14.53 7.62 3.56
N ALA A 101 13.29 7.75 3.05
CA ALA A 101 12.09 7.09 3.58
C ALA A 101 11.97 5.61 3.18
N GLY A 102 12.99 5.04 2.51
CA GLY A 102 13.02 3.64 2.09
C GLY A 102 12.25 3.35 0.80
N VAL A 103 11.81 4.38 0.08
CA VAL A 103 11.10 4.24 -1.20
C VAL A 103 12.11 4.13 -2.34
N LYS A 104 12.03 3.06 -3.13
CA LYS A 104 12.83 2.92 -4.36
C LYS A 104 12.12 3.61 -5.52
N VAL A 105 12.74 4.65 -6.07
CA VAL A 105 12.22 5.39 -7.22
C VAL A 105 12.83 4.85 -8.51
N ALA A 106 12.01 4.38 -9.45
CA ALA A 106 12.46 3.90 -10.76
C ALA A 106 12.95 5.06 -11.64
N GLN A 107 13.92 4.78 -12.51
CA GLN A 107 14.45 5.73 -13.50
C GLN A 107 13.66 5.71 -14.80
#